data_AF-A0A928FKV3-F1
#
_entry.id   AF-A0A928FKV3-F1
#
_cell.length_a   1.000
_cell.length_b   1.000
_cell.length_c   1.000
_cell.angle_alpha   90.00
_cell.angle_beta   90.00
_cell.angle_gamma   90.00
#
_symmetry.space_group_name_H-M   'P 1'
#
loop_
_entity.id
_entity.type
_entity.pdbx_description
1 polymer ?
#
loop_
_entity_poly.entity_id
_entity_poly.type
_entity_poly.pdbx_seq_one_letter_code
_entity_poly.pdbx_strand_id
1 'polypeptide(L)'
;MAEIKIDINKKLGKIKPMHAVGQGPIGGSGKNLFDNFHYLTEAGAPYSRLHDVGGAFGSNRFVDIPNIFRNFDADETDPASYDFAFTDALIEALINAGVEPYYRLGTTIENNSEIKSYNIDPPKDPHKWARICEHIVAHYIDGWADGYHYDITYWEIWCEPDDGMRVASELWNGTKEEYYELYDITAKRLKERFGDNKGRRIRRHKLQCGG
;
A
#
# COMPACT_ATOMS: atom_id res chain seq x y z
N MET A 1 -14.49 32.40 -30.65
CA MET A 1 -14.41 30.92 -30.59
C MET A 1 -12.96 30.52 -30.71
N ALA A 2 -12.48 29.59 -29.89
CA ALA A 2 -11.15 29.02 -30.07
C ALA A 2 -11.18 27.98 -31.20
N GLU A 3 -10.19 28.00 -32.08
CA GLU A 3 -9.98 26.97 -33.10
C GLU A 3 -8.93 25.97 -32.61
N ILE A 4 -9.24 24.67 -32.64
CA ILE A 4 -8.31 23.59 -32.24
C ILE A 4 -7.93 22.80 -33.49
N LYS A 5 -6.63 22.66 -33.76
CA LYS A 5 -6.07 21.87 -34.88
C LYS A 5 -5.26 20.70 -34.34
N ILE A 6 -5.53 19.50 -34.85
CA ILE A 6 -4.86 18.26 -34.44
C ILE A 6 -4.31 17.58 -35.70
N ASP A 7 -3.02 17.24 -35.70
CA ASP A 7 -2.39 16.43 -36.75
C ASP A 7 -2.10 15.02 -36.22
N ILE A 8 -2.92 14.06 -36.64
CA ILE A 8 -2.84 12.66 -36.20
C ILE A 8 -1.62 11.91 -36.75
N ASN A 9 -0.95 12.45 -37.78
CA ASN A 9 0.24 11.84 -38.37
C ASN A 9 1.54 12.31 -37.70
N LYS A 10 1.47 13.36 -36.88
CA LYS A 10 2.62 13.93 -36.17
C LYS A 10 2.72 13.40 -34.74
N LYS A 11 3.51 12.35 -34.54
CA LYS A 11 3.84 11.83 -33.19
C LYS A 11 4.88 12.71 -32.51
N LEU A 12 4.54 13.29 -31.35
CA LEU A 12 5.45 14.16 -30.58
C LEU A 12 6.13 13.44 -29.40
N GLY A 13 5.60 12.30 -28.96
CA GLY A 13 6.15 11.54 -27.83
C GLY A 13 5.12 10.63 -27.19
N LYS A 14 5.53 9.90 -26.15
CA LYS A 14 4.64 9.08 -25.33
C LYS A 14 4.06 9.93 -24.21
N ILE A 15 2.74 9.92 -24.06
CA ILE A 15 2.06 10.49 -22.91
C ILE A 15 2.27 9.55 -21.72
N LYS A 16 2.78 10.07 -20.60
CA LYS A 16 2.92 9.29 -19.37
C LYS A 16 1.54 9.03 -18.77
N PRO A 17 1.19 7.78 -18.40
CA PRO A 17 -0.07 7.52 -17.71
C PRO A 17 0.00 8.12 -16.31
N MET A 18 -0.88 9.07 -16.02
CA MET A 18 -0.95 9.82 -14.76
C MET A 18 -2.33 9.69 -14.09
N HIS A 19 -3.19 8.83 -14.63
CA HIS A 19 -4.58 8.62 -14.19
C HIS A 19 -4.71 7.40 -13.27
N ALA A 20 -3.81 7.30 -12.27
CA ALA A 20 -3.94 6.34 -11.19
C ALA A 20 -5.15 6.66 -10.31
N VAL A 21 -5.68 5.65 -9.61
CA VAL A 21 -6.82 5.80 -8.69
C VAL A 21 -6.42 5.55 -7.25
N GLY A 22 -7.19 6.10 -6.31
CA GLY A 22 -7.16 5.69 -4.91
C GLY A 22 -8.15 4.56 -4.69
N GLN A 23 -7.72 3.48 -4.04
CA GLN A 23 -8.49 2.27 -3.76
C GLN A 23 -8.99 1.54 -5.03
N GLY A 24 -9.21 0.23 -4.90
CA GLY A 24 -10.05 -0.49 -5.86
C GLY A 24 -11.51 -0.19 -5.57
N PRO A 25 -12.41 -0.16 -6.57
CA PRO A 25 -13.85 0.10 -6.37
C PRO A 25 -14.54 -1.14 -5.76
N ILE A 26 -14.11 -1.56 -4.57
CA ILE A 26 -14.69 -2.70 -3.85
C ILE A 26 -16.17 -2.39 -3.60
N GLY A 27 -17.04 -3.32 -4.00
CA GLY A 27 -18.47 -3.15 -3.87
C GLY A 27 -19.15 -4.50 -3.66
N GLY A 28 -20.26 -4.52 -2.93
CA GLY A 28 -21.00 -5.75 -2.68
C GLY A 28 -20.36 -6.66 -1.62
N SER A 29 -20.68 -7.96 -1.69
CA SER A 29 -20.20 -8.97 -0.74
C SER A 29 -20.14 -10.36 -1.40
N GLY A 30 -19.39 -11.28 -0.78
CA GLY A 30 -19.23 -12.64 -1.29
C GLY A 30 -18.59 -12.65 -2.67
N LYS A 31 -19.24 -13.29 -3.65
CA LYS A 31 -18.72 -13.42 -5.01
C LYS A 31 -18.64 -12.10 -5.78
N ASN A 32 -19.39 -11.08 -5.34
CA ASN A 32 -19.53 -9.82 -6.07
C ASN A 32 -18.55 -8.75 -5.60
N LEU A 33 -17.66 -9.07 -4.64
CA LEU A 33 -16.78 -8.14 -3.94
C LEU A 33 -15.94 -7.25 -4.89
N PHE A 34 -15.56 -7.78 -6.05
CA PHE A 34 -14.72 -7.12 -7.05
C PHE A 34 -15.42 -6.90 -8.39
N ASP A 35 -16.76 -7.01 -8.47
CA ASP A 35 -17.51 -6.91 -9.74
C ASP A 35 -17.26 -5.58 -10.47
N ASN A 36 -17.02 -4.51 -9.72
CA ASN A 36 -16.77 -3.18 -10.26
C ASN A 36 -15.34 -2.97 -10.79
N PHE A 37 -14.44 -3.95 -10.67
CA PHE A 37 -13.03 -3.78 -11.10
C PHE A 37 -12.90 -3.65 -12.62
N HIS A 38 -13.92 -4.05 -13.40
CA HIS A 38 -13.95 -3.78 -14.84
C HIS A 38 -13.82 -2.28 -15.17
N TYR A 39 -14.31 -1.37 -14.31
CA TYR A 39 -14.14 0.07 -14.51
C TYR A 39 -12.66 0.49 -14.49
N LEU A 40 -11.82 -0.20 -13.74
CA LEU A 40 -10.37 0.04 -13.74
C LEU A 40 -9.75 -0.34 -15.09
N THR A 41 -10.15 -1.50 -15.62
CA THR A 41 -9.74 -1.99 -16.93
C THR A 41 -10.19 -1.04 -18.04
N GLU A 42 -11.46 -0.62 -18.02
CA GLU A 42 -12.05 0.28 -19.02
C GLU A 42 -11.41 1.67 -19.01
N ALA A 43 -11.09 2.20 -17.82
CA ALA A 43 -10.35 3.45 -17.68
C ALA A 43 -8.87 3.31 -18.04
N GLY A 44 -8.36 2.08 -18.18
CA GLY A 44 -6.94 1.78 -18.38
C GLY A 44 -6.06 2.30 -17.23
N ALA A 45 -6.59 2.28 -16.00
CA ALA A 45 -5.90 2.85 -14.83
C ALA A 45 -4.56 2.12 -14.60
N PRO A 46 -3.43 2.84 -14.52
CA PRO A 46 -2.12 2.19 -14.43
C PRO A 46 -1.84 1.64 -13.02
N TYR A 47 -2.37 2.29 -11.98
CA TYR A 47 -2.13 1.95 -10.58
C TYR A 47 -3.39 2.17 -9.74
N SER A 48 -3.49 1.40 -8.65
CA SER A 48 -4.45 1.64 -7.56
C SER A 48 -3.70 1.74 -6.23
N ARG A 49 -3.80 2.90 -5.56
CA ARG A 49 -3.17 3.13 -4.24
C ARG A 49 -4.00 2.51 -3.13
N LEU A 50 -3.39 1.64 -2.34
CA LEU A 50 -4.05 0.83 -1.31
C LEU A 50 -4.19 1.53 0.05
N HIS A 51 -4.57 2.81 0.07
CA HIS A 51 -4.88 3.54 1.30
C HIS A 51 -6.37 3.46 1.64
N ASP A 52 -6.74 3.29 2.91
CA ASP A 52 -8.12 3.15 3.42
C ASP A 52 -8.98 2.09 2.70
N VAL A 53 -8.37 0.96 2.32
CA VAL A 53 -9.11 -0.09 1.58
C VAL A 53 -10.10 -0.78 2.51
N GLY A 54 -11.38 -0.41 2.35
CA GLY A 54 -12.50 -0.98 3.08
C GLY A 54 -12.61 -0.54 4.54
N GLY A 55 -11.49 -0.36 5.26
CA GLY A 55 -11.49 -0.02 6.70
C GLY A 55 -12.50 -0.87 7.48
N ALA A 56 -13.32 -0.22 8.32
CA ALA A 56 -14.39 -0.87 9.07
C ALA A 56 -15.44 -1.56 8.17
N PHE A 57 -15.75 -1.00 7.00
CA PHE A 57 -16.70 -1.60 6.04
C PHE A 57 -16.12 -2.84 5.35
N GLY A 58 -14.80 -2.91 5.22
CA GLY A 58 -14.04 -4.10 4.81
C GLY A 58 -13.77 -5.08 5.96
N SER A 59 -14.41 -4.87 7.12
CA SER A 59 -14.21 -5.65 8.35
C SER A 59 -12.77 -5.66 8.86
N ASN A 60 -11.96 -4.63 8.56
CA ASN A 60 -10.55 -4.53 8.96
C ASN A 60 -9.74 -5.78 8.56
N ARG A 61 -9.82 -6.17 7.28
CA ARG A 61 -9.12 -7.36 6.75
C ARG A 61 -8.13 -7.07 5.63
N PHE A 62 -8.22 -5.92 5.00
CA PHE A 62 -7.39 -5.59 3.84
C PHE A 62 -6.18 -4.75 4.25
N VAL A 63 -5.04 -5.06 3.62
CA VAL A 63 -3.82 -4.23 3.42
C VAL A 63 -3.08 -3.76 4.67
N ASP A 64 -3.78 -3.21 5.66
CA ASP A 64 -3.19 -2.63 6.86
C ASP A 64 -2.36 -3.64 7.61
N ILE A 65 -1.21 -3.19 8.10
CA ILE A 65 -0.31 -4.03 8.88
C ILE A 65 -1.02 -4.63 10.10
N PRO A 66 -1.84 -3.92 10.90
CA PRO A 66 -2.60 -4.55 11.99
C PRO A 66 -3.67 -5.54 11.52
N ASN A 67 -4.10 -5.49 10.25
CA ASN A 67 -5.05 -6.47 9.69
C ASN A 67 -4.34 -7.76 9.26
N ILE A 68 -3.13 -7.62 8.72
CA ILE A 68 -2.30 -8.75 8.27
C ILE A 68 -1.55 -9.39 9.44
N PHE A 69 -0.88 -8.60 10.28
CA PHE A 69 -0.14 -9.04 11.46
C PHE A 69 -0.86 -8.61 12.74
N ARG A 70 -1.90 -9.37 13.09
CA ARG A 70 -2.88 -8.98 14.13
C ARG A 70 -2.36 -9.03 15.55
N ASN A 71 -1.34 -9.85 15.80
CA ASN A 71 -0.72 -10.01 17.11
C ASN A 71 0.74 -9.56 17.05
N PHE A 72 1.01 -8.32 17.47
CA PHE A 72 2.37 -7.77 17.48
C PHE A 72 3.33 -8.46 18.45
N ASP A 73 2.83 -9.31 19.36
CA ASP A 73 3.65 -10.14 20.24
C ASP A 73 3.99 -11.51 19.62
N ALA A 74 3.38 -11.88 18.49
CA ALA A 74 3.68 -13.13 17.78
C ALA A 74 5.06 -13.10 17.11
N ASP A 75 5.57 -14.27 16.72
CA ASP A 75 6.81 -14.41 15.96
C ASP A 75 6.60 -13.90 14.53
N GLU A 76 7.30 -12.83 14.15
CA GLU A 76 7.22 -12.25 12.81
C GLU A 76 7.83 -13.12 11.71
N THR A 77 8.56 -14.18 12.06
CA THR A 77 9.16 -15.12 11.10
C THR A 77 8.27 -16.32 10.80
N ASP A 78 7.23 -16.55 11.61
CA ASP A 78 6.24 -17.60 11.39
C ASP A 78 5.17 -17.14 10.38
N PRO A 79 5.04 -17.79 9.21
CA PRO A 79 3.94 -17.55 8.27
C PRO A 79 2.55 -17.55 8.91
N ALA A 80 2.31 -18.38 9.93
CA ALA A 80 1.01 -18.50 10.57
C ALA A 80 0.61 -17.26 11.39
N SER A 81 1.55 -16.35 11.65
CA SER A 81 1.29 -15.07 12.32
C SER A 81 0.65 -14.03 11.38
N TYR A 82 0.53 -14.32 10.08
CA TYR A 82 0.03 -13.41 9.05
C TYR A 82 -1.30 -13.89 8.48
N ASP A 83 -2.24 -12.97 8.25
CA ASP A 83 -3.52 -13.20 7.57
C ASP A 83 -3.55 -12.44 6.23
N PHE A 84 -3.13 -13.12 5.17
CA PHE A 84 -3.05 -12.53 3.83
C PHE A 84 -4.33 -12.66 3.00
N ALA A 85 -5.26 -13.55 3.36
CA ALA A 85 -6.32 -14.04 2.48
C ALA A 85 -7.16 -12.94 1.78
N PHE A 86 -7.53 -11.89 2.50
CA PHE A 86 -8.30 -10.78 1.92
C PHE A 86 -7.46 -9.85 1.05
N THR A 87 -6.21 -9.60 1.46
CA THR A 87 -5.27 -8.78 0.70
C THR A 87 -4.82 -9.49 -0.57
N ASP A 88 -4.66 -10.81 -0.53
CA ASP A 88 -4.36 -11.66 -1.68
C ASP A 88 -5.46 -11.59 -2.74
N ALA A 89 -6.71 -11.79 -2.33
CA ALA A 89 -7.85 -11.70 -3.21
C ALA A 89 -7.98 -10.31 -3.87
N LEU A 90 -7.70 -9.25 -3.10
CA LEU A 90 -7.69 -7.88 -3.61
C LEU A 90 -6.57 -7.65 -4.64
N ILE A 91 -5.34 -8.06 -4.32
CA ILE A 91 -4.18 -7.86 -5.19
C ILE A 91 -4.34 -8.68 -6.47
N GLU A 92 -4.78 -9.94 -6.36
CA GLU A 92 -5.06 -10.79 -7.51
C GLU A 92 -6.13 -10.15 -8.41
N ALA A 93 -7.20 -9.60 -7.84
CA ALA A 93 -8.24 -8.90 -8.61
C ALA A 93 -7.70 -7.65 -9.34
N LEU A 94 -6.83 -6.86 -8.70
CA LEU A 94 -6.18 -5.71 -9.34
C LEU A 94 -5.28 -6.13 -10.50
N ILE A 95 -4.43 -7.15 -10.29
CA ILE A 95 -3.53 -7.67 -11.31
C ILE A 95 -4.32 -8.24 -12.49
N ASN A 96 -5.41 -8.97 -12.24
CA ASN A 96 -6.31 -9.48 -13.27
C ASN A 96 -7.02 -8.36 -14.06
N ALA A 97 -7.25 -7.20 -13.43
CA ALA A 97 -7.76 -5.99 -14.09
C ALA A 97 -6.67 -5.20 -14.85
N GLY A 98 -5.42 -5.67 -14.85
CA GLY A 98 -4.29 -4.99 -15.48
C GLY A 98 -3.80 -3.75 -14.74
N VAL A 99 -4.11 -3.65 -13.44
CA VAL A 99 -3.76 -2.51 -12.59
C VAL A 99 -2.70 -2.91 -11.58
N GLU A 100 -1.59 -2.20 -11.55
CA GLU A 100 -0.53 -2.48 -10.57
C GLU A 100 -0.90 -1.91 -9.19
N PRO A 101 -0.85 -2.71 -8.12
CA PRO A 101 -1.00 -2.18 -6.77
C PRO A 101 0.10 -1.18 -6.45
N TYR A 102 -0.29 -0.02 -5.95
CA TYR A 102 0.60 0.86 -5.17
C TYR A 102 0.33 0.52 -3.71
N TYR A 103 1.18 -0.31 -3.11
CA TYR A 103 0.95 -0.89 -1.79
C TYR A 103 1.40 0.07 -0.69
N ARG A 104 0.53 0.37 0.28
CA ARG A 104 0.86 1.21 1.43
C ARG A 104 1.09 0.33 2.67
N LEU A 105 2.31 0.39 3.20
CA LEU A 105 2.75 -0.25 4.44
C LEU A 105 2.43 0.70 5.60
N GLY A 106 1.32 0.46 6.29
CA GLY A 106 0.84 1.36 7.34
C GLY A 106 -0.56 0.98 7.81
N THR A 107 -1.34 1.96 8.22
CA THR A 107 -2.74 1.81 8.67
C THR A 107 -3.67 2.73 7.89
N THR A 108 -4.96 2.37 7.86
CA THR A 108 -6.08 3.25 7.47
C THR A 108 -6.20 4.42 8.46
N ILE A 109 -6.71 5.56 7.98
CA ILE A 109 -7.01 6.75 8.79
C ILE A 109 -7.96 6.42 9.95
N GLU A 110 -7.67 6.98 11.13
CA GLU A 110 -8.52 6.87 12.32
C GLU A 110 -9.28 8.18 12.56
N ASN A 111 -10.37 8.39 11.81
CA ASN A 111 -11.22 9.61 11.83
C ASN A 111 -11.88 9.97 13.19
N ASN A 112 -11.60 9.23 14.27
CA ASN A 112 -12.14 9.49 15.60
C ASN A 112 -11.02 9.36 16.66
N SER A 113 -9.78 9.67 16.27
CA SER A 113 -8.59 9.52 17.12
C SER A 113 -8.62 10.43 18.35
N GLU A 114 -9.40 11.52 18.32
CA GLU A 114 -9.65 12.39 19.46
C GLU A 114 -10.41 11.70 20.60
N ILE A 115 -11.20 10.67 20.28
CA ILE A 115 -11.82 9.80 21.29
C ILE A 115 -10.79 8.77 21.76
N LYS A 116 -10.18 8.06 20.79
CA LYS A 116 -9.15 7.05 21.05
C LYS A 116 -8.46 6.63 19.74
N SER A 117 -7.12 6.65 19.76
CA SER A 117 -6.29 5.99 18.76
C SER A 117 -6.10 4.50 19.06
N TYR A 118 -5.87 3.71 18.01
CA TYR A 118 -5.59 2.27 18.09
C TYR A 118 -4.30 1.88 17.36
N ASN A 119 -4.11 2.35 16.12
CA ASN A 119 -3.05 1.85 15.23
C ASN A 119 -2.15 2.96 14.66
N ILE A 120 -2.40 4.22 15.02
CA ILE A 120 -1.67 5.39 14.49
C ILE A 120 -0.53 5.86 15.39
N ASP A 121 -0.28 5.18 16.51
CA ASP A 121 0.86 5.44 17.37
C ASP A 121 2.14 4.84 16.77
N PRO A 122 3.33 5.42 17.03
CA PRO A 122 4.59 4.84 16.60
C PRO A 122 4.74 3.39 17.07
N PRO A 123 5.29 2.48 16.24
CA PRO A 123 5.50 1.10 16.65
C PRO A 123 6.43 1.01 17.86
N LYS A 124 6.07 0.20 18.86
CA LYS A 124 6.91 -0.03 20.05
C LYS A 124 8.31 -0.54 19.71
N ASP A 125 8.43 -1.33 18.64
CA ASP A 125 9.69 -1.79 18.07
C ASP A 125 9.68 -1.51 16.56
N PRO A 126 10.33 -0.41 16.10
CA PRO A 126 10.36 -0.06 14.69
C PRO A 126 11.15 -1.07 13.84
N HIS A 127 12.08 -1.83 14.43
CA HIS A 127 12.80 -2.87 13.72
C HIS A 127 11.93 -4.11 13.48
N LYS A 128 11.11 -4.50 14.46
CA LYS A 128 10.13 -5.58 14.28
C LYS A 128 9.07 -5.18 13.26
N TRP A 129 8.56 -3.96 13.34
CA TRP A 129 7.64 -3.43 12.32
C TRP A 129 8.24 -3.49 10.91
N ALA A 130 9.50 -3.07 10.74
CA ALA A 130 10.19 -3.17 9.47
C ALA A 130 10.37 -4.63 8.97
N ARG A 131 10.56 -5.60 9.87
CA ARG A 131 10.60 -7.04 9.53
C ARG A 131 9.24 -7.56 9.07
N ILE A 132 8.17 -7.16 9.74
CA ILE A 132 6.80 -7.48 9.34
C ILE A 132 6.53 -6.95 7.91
N CYS A 133 6.86 -5.69 7.65
CA CYS A 133 6.79 -5.09 6.30
C CYS A 133 7.61 -5.87 5.28
N GLU A 134 8.83 -6.27 5.65
CA GLU A 134 9.70 -7.08 4.79
C GLU A 134 9.08 -8.43 4.43
N HIS A 135 8.41 -9.10 5.37
CA HIS A 135 7.71 -10.36 5.12
C HIS A 135 6.45 -10.17 4.26
N ILE A 136 5.68 -9.10 4.45
CA ILE A 136 4.55 -8.74 3.57
C ILE A 136 5.03 -8.52 2.13
N VAL A 137 6.12 -7.76 1.95
CA VAL A 137 6.73 -7.54 0.62
C VAL A 137 7.24 -8.86 0.03
N ALA A 138 7.89 -9.71 0.86
CA ALA A 138 8.37 -11.02 0.43
C ALA A 138 7.24 -11.97 0.02
N HIS A 139 6.08 -11.87 0.66
CA HIS A 139 4.91 -12.66 0.30
C HIS A 139 4.51 -12.38 -1.14
N TYR A 140 4.46 -11.10 -1.56
CA TYR A 140 4.03 -10.76 -2.92
C TYR A 140 5.12 -10.80 -4.00
N ILE A 141 6.41 -10.77 -3.64
CA ILE A 141 7.52 -10.71 -4.61
C ILE A 141 8.33 -12.01 -4.64
N ASP A 142 8.55 -12.63 -3.49
CA ASP A 142 9.46 -13.78 -3.31
C ASP A 142 8.72 -15.10 -3.04
N GLY A 143 7.39 -15.12 -3.01
CA GLY A 143 6.60 -16.33 -2.74
C GLY A 143 6.65 -16.80 -1.28
N TRP A 144 7.05 -15.94 -0.34
CA TRP A 144 7.10 -16.30 1.08
C TRP A 144 5.69 -16.59 1.63
N ALA A 145 5.55 -17.54 2.56
CA ALA A 145 4.26 -17.90 3.17
C ALA A 145 3.17 -18.24 2.12
N ASP A 146 3.48 -19.16 1.20
CA ASP A 146 2.59 -19.58 0.10
C ASP A 146 2.10 -18.41 -0.78
N GLY A 147 2.97 -17.39 -0.93
CA GLY A 147 2.64 -16.17 -1.64
C GLY A 147 2.89 -16.20 -3.15
N TYR A 148 3.17 -15.02 -3.68
CA TYR A 148 3.20 -14.73 -5.10
C TYR A 148 4.57 -14.21 -5.58
N HIS A 149 4.71 -14.15 -6.90
CA HIS A 149 5.85 -13.55 -7.58
C HIS A 149 5.36 -12.42 -8.49
N TYR A 150 4.65 -11.48 -7.91
CA TYR A 150 4.12 -10.33 -8.64
C TYR A 150 5.20 -9.29 -8.93
N ASP A 151 4.87 -8.49 -9.92
CA ASP A 151 5.71 -7.44 -10.47
C ASP A 151 5.45 -6.09 -9.80
N ILE A 152 5.03 -6.08 -8.53
CA ILE A 152 4.67 -4.88 -7.76
C ILE A 152 5.91 -4.03 -7.52
N THR A 153 5.83 -2.76 -7.91
CA THR A 153 7.00 -1.89 -7.85
C THR A 153 6.87 -0.71 -6.90
N TYR A 154 5.66 -0.31 -6.50
CA TYR A 154 5.43 0.82 -5.60
C TYR A 154 5.05 0.37 -4.19
N TRP A 155 5.83 0.84 -3.21
CA TRP A 155 5.66 0.55 -1.79
C TRP A 155 5.78 1.86 -1.01
N GLU A 156 4.70 2.30 -0.38
CA GLU A 156 4.68 3.50 0.46
C GLU A 156 4.85 3.11 1.92
N ILE A 157 5.71 3.85 2.63
CA ILE A 157 5.90 3.67 4.07
C ILE A 157 5.09 4.75 4.75
N TRP A 158 3.98 4.33 5.35
CA TRP A 158 3.02 5.17 6.06
C TRP A 158 2.36 6.27 5.20
N CYS A 159 1.20 6.75 5.64
CA CYS A 159 0.47 7.84 4.97
C CYS A 159 0.49 9.09 5.85
N GLU A 160 0.83 10.25 5.25
CA GLU A 160 0.62 11.60 5.81
C GLU A 160 0.97 11.73 7.31
N PRO A 161 2.22 11.42 7.71
CA PRO A 161 2.65 11.47 9.10
C PRO A 161 2.71 12.91 9.65
N ASP A 162 2.58 13.91 8.79
CA ASP A 162 2.56 15.33 9.11
C ASP A 162 1.15 15.88 9.44
N ASP A 163 0.09 15.08 9.27
CA ASP A 163 -1.31 15.47 9.58
C ASP A 163 -1.49 15.89 11.06
N GLY A 164 -0.65 15.37 11.95
CA GLY A 164 -0.57 15.75 13.36
C GLY A 164 -0.19 17.21 13.64
N MET A 165 -0.01 18.05 12.62
CA MET A 165 -0.04 19.51 12.77
C MET A 165 -1.45 20.08 13.01
N ARG A 166 -2.49 19.22 13.09
CA ARG A 166 -3.86 19.53 13.52
C ARG A 166 -4.09 19.20 15.00
N VAL A 167 -5.24 19.64 15.55
CA VAL A 167 -5.60 19.55 16.98
C VAL A 167 -5.62 18.10 17.50
N ALA A 168 -5.86 17.13 16.62
CA ALA A 168 -5.65 15.69 16.82
C ALA A 168 -5.12 15.11 15.50
N SER A 169 -4.20 14.15 15.57
CA SER A 169 -3.70 13.45 14.39
C SER A 169 -4.57 12.24 14.09
N GLU A 170 -4.94 12.04 12.84
CA GLU A 170 -5.75 10.87 12.42
C GLU A 170 -4.89 9.78 11.78
N LEU A 171 -3.59 10.06 11.56
CA LEU A 171 -2.69 9.25 10.75
C LEU A 171 -1.37 8.93 11.46
N TRP A 172 -0.85 9.80 12.32
CA TRP A 172 0.40 9.58 13.06
C TRP A 172 0.46 10.38 14.36
N ASN A 173 0.45 9.69 15.49
CA ASN A 173 0.49 10.33 16.82
C ASN A 173 1.90 10.57 17.37
N GLY A 174 2.93 10.18 16.63
CA GLY A 174 4.32 10.38 17.04
C GLY A 174 4.88 11.75 16.69
N THR A 175 6.12 11.97 17.10
CA THR A 175 6.97 13.05 16.64
C THR A 175 7.41 12.83 15.19
N LYS A 176 7.91 13.90 14.56
CA LYS A 176 8.52 13.81 13.22
C LYS A 176 9.78 12.95 13.26
N GLU A 177 10.55 13.03 14.34
CA GLU A 177 11.78 12.28 14.55
C GLU A 177 11.52 10.76 14.64
N GLU A 178 10.49 10.35 15.37
CA GLU A 178 10.05 8.95 15.43
C GLU A 178 9.61 8.44 14.05
N TYR A 179 8.95 9.28 13.25
CA TYR A 179 8.59 8.92 11.89
C TYR A 179 9.82 8.79 10.98
N TYR A 180 10.77 9.73 11.05
CA TYR A 180 12.00 9.66 10.27
C TYR A 180 12.82 8.42 10.62
N GLU A 181 12.88 8.04 11.89
CA GLU A 181 13.51 6.81 12.34
C GLU A 181 12.81 5.57 11.76
N LEU A 182 11.48 5.48 11.88
CA LEU A 182 10.70 4.38 11.31
C LEU A 182 10.91 4.25 9.79
N TYR A 183 10.86 5.38 9.08
CA TYR A 183 11.06 5.44 7.64
C TYR A 183 12.48 5.00 7.26
N ASP A 184 13.52 5.50 7.94
CA ASP A 184 14.91 5.17 7.65
C ASP A 184 15.20 3.67 7.87
N ILE A 185 14.76 3.12 9.01
CA ILE A 185 14.88 1.70 9.34
C ILE A 185 14.20 0.84 8.28
N THR A 186 12.95 1.15 7.96
CA THR A 186 12.15 0.36 7.02
C THR A 186 12.68 0.47 5.60
N ALA A 187 12.95 1.68 5.12
CA ALA A 187 13.42 1.91 3.77
C ALA A 187 14.80 1.28 3.52
N LYS A 188 15.72 1.35 4.48
CA LYS A 188 17.04 0.68 4.39
C LYS A 188 16.86 -0.82 4.29
N ARG A 189 16.07 -1.40 5.19
CA ARG A 189 15.80 -2.83 5.24
C ARG A 189 15.19 -3.37 3.94
N LEU A 190 14.13 -2.73 3.43
CA LEU A 190 13.50 -3.12 2.18
C LEU A 190 14.46 -2.98 0.98
N LYS A 191 15.31 -1.94 0.95
CA LYS A 191 16.33 -1.78 -0.09
C LYS A 191 17.41 -2.86 -0.03
N GLU A 192 17.86 -3.24 1.16
CA GLU A 192 18.87 -4.29 1.34
C GLU A 192 18.37 -5.67 0.87
N ARG A 193 17.09 -5.97 1.12
CA ARG A 193 16.49 -7.24 0.69
C ARG A 193 16.06 -7.25 -0.78
N PHE A 194 15.42 -6.18 -1.27
CA PHE A 194 14.70 -6.16 -2.56
C PHE A 194 15.23 -5.15 -3.59
N GLY A 195 16.31 -4.43 -3.29
CA GLY A 195 16.86 -3.40 -4.18
C GLY A 195 17.41 -3.94 -5.51
N ASP A 196 17.50 -3.02 -6.49
CA ASP A 196 17.86 -3.29 -7.90
C ASP A 196 19.16 -4.10 -8.08
N ASN A 197 20.15 -3.98 -7.18
CA ASN A 197 21.44 -4.66 -7.29
C ASN A 197 21.35 -6.19 -7.17
N LYS A 198 20.19 -6.74 -6.77
CA LYS A 198 19.92 -8.18 -6.71
C LYS A 198 18.96 -8.66 -7.82
N GLY A 199 18.69 -7.83 -8.84
CA GLY A 199 17.70 -8.14 -9.88
C GLY A 199 16.24 -8.04 -9.39
N ARG A 200 15.99 -7.39 -8.25
CA ARG A 200 14.67 -7.24 -7.62
C ARG A 200 14.23 -5.76 -7.59
N ARG A 201 12.91 -5.53 -7.52
CA ARG A 201 12.19 -4.44 -8.22
C ARG A 201 11.95 -3.15 -7.41
N ILE A 202 12.48 -3.01 -6.20
CA ILE A 202 12.22 -1.83 -5.36
C ILE A 202 13.29 -0.75 -5.61
N ARG A 203 12.95 0.27 -6.40
CA ARG A 203 13.84 1.42 -6.70
C ARG A 203 13.73 2.50 -5.62
N ARG A 204 14.81 3.30 -5.45
CA ARG A 204 14.82 4.49 -4.55
C ARG A 204 13.67 5.48 -4.77
N HIS A 205 13.15 5.59 -6.00
CA HIS A 205 12.04 6.50 -6.35
C HIS A 205 10.64 5.88 -6.16
N LYS A 206 10.58 4.60 -5.78
CA LYS A 206 9.34 3.83 -5.63
C LYS A 206 9.02 3.47 -4.16
N LEU A 207 9.96 3.72 -3.25
CA LEU A 207 9.68 3.91 -1.83
C LEU A 207 9.31 5.38 -1.63
N GLN A 208 8.08 5.64 -1.22
CA GLN A 208 7.57 7.00 -0.99
C GLN A 208 7.21 7.17 0.48
N CYS A 209 7.52 8.35 0.99
CA CYS A 209 6.91 8.91 2.20
C CYS A 209 5.54 9.42 1.76
N GLY A 210 4.45 8.99 2.39
CA GLY A 210 3.18 9.68 2.20
C GLY A 210 3.29 11.06 2.84
N GLY A 211 2.81 12.11 2.16
CA GLY A 211 2.69 13.49 2.68
C GLY A 211 3.98 14.21 3.03
#